data_AF-A0A182PTZ9-F1
#
_entry.id   AF-A0A182PTZ9-F1
#
_cell.length_a   1.000
_cell.length_b   1.000
_cell.length_c   1.000
_cell.angle_alpha   90.00
_cell.angle_beta   90.00
_cell.angle_gamma   90.00
#
_symmetry.space_group_name_H-M   'P 1'
#
loop_
_entity.id
_entity.type
_entity.pdbx_description
1 polymer ?
#
loop_
_entity_poly.entity_id
_entity_poly.type
_entity_poly.pdbx_seq_one_letter_code
_entity_poly.pdbx_strand_id
1 'polypeptide(L)'
;MLAGFCRKQLSLFNRSTFHVLRMSTAENPIENAIRAGLTKELAPVHLEVVNESYMHNVPKGSETHFKVLVVSPQFEGLPLIKRHRLVNDIVKTQLAGDFVHALSIVAKTPQQWDEAYKLEPSPNCKGGFGK
;
A
#
# COMPACT_ATOMS: atom_id res chain seq x y z
N MET A 1 23.29 47.91 42.67
CA MET A 1 21.88 48.20 43.05
C MET A 1 21.08 48.46 41.79
N LEU A 2 20.08 47.61 41.61
CA LEU A 2 18.89 47.60 40.75
C LEU A 2 18.76 48.53 39.53
N ALA A 3 18.50 47.84 38.42
CA ALA A 3 18.00 48.33 37.15
C ALA A 3 16.58 48.92 37.24
N GLY A 4 16.28 49.83 36.31
CA GLY A 4 14.92 50.25 36.02
C GLY A 4 14.85 50.85 34.63
N PHE A 5 14.39 50.08 33.64
CA PHE A 5 13.85 50.67 32.41
C PHE A 5 12.64 49.88 31.91
N CYS A 6 11.55 50.64 31.86
CA CYS A 6 10.24 50.43 31.27
C CYS A 6 10.30 49.88 29.83
N ARG A 7 9.39 48.96 29.49
CA ARG A 7 8.77 48.91 28.14
C ARG A 7 7.46 48.11 28.13
N LYS A 8 6.40 48.90 27.91
CA LYS A 8 5.29 48.72 26.96
C LYS A 8 4.59 47.36 26.82
N GLN A 9 3.31 47.46 27.13
CA GLN A 9 2.14 46.66 26.76
C GLN A 9 2.14 45.99 25.36
N LEU A 10 1.48 44.82 25.35
CA LEU A 10 0.62 44.23 24.31
C LEU A 10 1.25 43.75 22.99
N SER A 11 1.34 42.43 22.83
CA SER A 11 0.47 41.72 21.88
C SER A 11 0.41 40.24 22.25
N LEU A 12 -0.81 39.74 22.45
CA LEU A 12 -1.11 38.32 22.56
C LEU A 12 -1.02 37.74 21.15
N PHE A 13 0.15 37.24 20.77
CA PHE A 13 0.31 36.55 19.50
C PHE A 13 -0.19 35.11 19.64
N ASN A 14 -1.18 34.81 18.82
CA ASN A 14 -2.03 33.65 18.81
C ASN A 14 -1.22 32.35 18.72
N ARG A 15 -1.54 31.39 19.59
CA ARG A 15 -0.94 30.07 19.68
C ARG A 15 -1.47 29.25 18.50
N SER A 16 -0.85 29.41 17.32
CA SER A 16 -1.22 28.63 16.15
C SER A 16 -0.79 27.19 16.37
N THR A 17 -1.77 26.40 16.77
CA THR A 17 -1.74 24.96 16.91
C THR A 17 -1.12 24.33 15.67
N PHE A 18 -0.03 23.59 15.87
CA PHE A 18 0.46 22.60 14.92
C PHE A 18 -0.73 21.75 14.44
N HIS A 19 -1.18 22.01 13.22
CA HIS A 19 -2.14 21.15 12.54
C HIS A 19 -1.37 19.90 12.12
N VAL A 20 -1.41 18.88 12.96
CA VAL A 20 -1.04 17.52 12.60
C VAL A 20 -1.88 17.16 11.37
N LEU A 21 -1.25 16.92 10.23
CA LEU A 21 -1.90 16.28 9.08
C LEU A 21 -2.56 15.00 9.60
N ARG A 22 -3.88 15.00 9.73
CA ARG A 22 -4.66 13.78 9.87
C ARG A 22 -4.52 13.03 8.55
N MET A 23 -3.58 12.10 8.49
CA MET A 23 -3.56 11.03 7.50
C MET A 23 -4.84 10.21 7.74
N SER A 24 -5.84 10.37 6.89
CA SER A 24 -7.08 9.60 6.93
C SER A 24 -6.82 8.19 6.39
N THR A 25 -6.33 7.28 7.23
CA THR A 25 -6.13 5.86 6.90
C THR A 25 -7.17 4.97 7.57
N ALA A 26 -8.46 5.21 7.30
CA ALA A 26 -9.56 4.46 7.94
C ALA A 26 -10.45 3.65 6.97
N GLU A 27 -10.19 3.70 5.66
CA GLU A 27 -10.81 2.82 4.68
C GLU A 27 -9.69 1.98 4.05
N ASN A 28 -9.74 0.65 4.17
CA ASN A 28 -8.76 -0.34 3.66
C ASN A 28 -7.34 -0.28 4.26
N PRO A 29 -7.15 -0.55 5.57
CA PRO A 29 -5.83 -0.52 6.21
C PRO A 29 -4.81 -1.49 5.59
N ILE A 30 -5.23 -2.69 5.18
CA ILE A 30 -4.33 -3.69 4.59
C ILE A 30 -3.92 -3.28 3.18
N GLU A 31 -4.86 -2.82 2.35
CA GLU A 31 -4.55 -2.29 1.01
C GLU A 31 -3.54 -1.14 1.08
N ASN A 32 -3.77 -0.20 1.99
CA ASN A 32 -2.89 0.96 2.19
C ASN A 32 -1.50 0.53 2.66
N ALA A 33 -1.42 -0.44 3.56
CA ALA A 33 -0.14 -1.00 4.00
C ALA A 33 0.61 -1.62 2.80
N ILE A 34 -0.04 -2.49 2.03
CA ILE A 34 0.55 -3.10 0.82
C ILE A 34 1.07 -2.03 -0.14
N ARG A 35 0.23 -1.02 -0.44
CA ARG A 35 0.58 0.08 -1.35
C ARG A 35 1.80 0.85 -0.85
N ALA A 36 1.83 1.19 0.44
CA ALA A 36 2.94 1.93 1.04
C ALA A 36 4.26 1.13 1.00
N GLY A 37 4.22 -0.15 1.37
CA GLY A 37 5.40 -1.02 1.37
C GLY A 37 5.98 -1.20 -0.05
N LEU A 38 5.13 -1.51 -1.03
CA LEU A 38 5.56 -1.71 -2.41
C LEU A 38 6.08 -0.40 -3.04
N THR A 39 5.43 0.73 -2.75
CA THR A 39 5.89 2.04 -3.24
C THR A 39 7.28 2.37 -2.69
N LYS A 40 7.49 2.14 -1.38
CA LYS A 40 8.74 2.44 -0.69
C LYS A 40 9.91 1.59 -1.18
N GLU A 41 9.71 0.28 -1.31
CA GLU A 41 10.81 -0.66 -1.58
C GLU A 41 11.09 -0.84 -3.07
N LEU A 42 10.07 -0.76 -3.93
CA LEU A 42 10.21 -1.06 -5.37
C LEU A 42 10.27 0.18 -6.26
N ALA A 43 9.95 1.37 -5.73
CA ALA A 43 9.84 2.62 -6.50
C ALA A 43 9.16 2.40 -7.87
N PRO A 44 7.94 1.84 -7.91
CA PRO A 44 7.31 1.42 -9.15
C PRO A 44 6.92 2.64 -10.02
N VAL A 45 7.01 2.46 -11.33
CA VAL A 45 6.47 3.43 -12.31
C VAL A 45 4.94 3.35 -12.37
N HIS A 46 4.38 2.18 -12.06
CA HIS A 46 2.94 1.96 -11.97
C HIS A 46 2.63 0.90 -10.90
N LEU A 47 1.62 1.17 -10.07
CA LEU A 47 1.19 0.29 -8.99
C LEU A 47 -0.33 0.29 -8.87
N GLU A 48 -0.92 -0.88 -9.04
CA GLU A 48 -2.33 -1.14 -8.81
C GLU A 48 -2.48 -2.22 -7.74
N VAL A 49 -3.32 -1.96 -6.74
CA VAL A 49 -3.67 -2.90 -5.67
C VAL A 49 -5.19 -2.98 -5.65
N VAL A 50 -5.73 -4.17 -5.86
CA VAL A 50 -7.17 -4.43 -5.96
C VAL A 50 -7.56 -5.45 -4.90
N ASN A 51 -8.53 -5.10 -4.05
CA ASN A 51 -9.13 -6.04 -3.11
C ASN A 51 -10.19 -6.88 -3.84
N GLU A 52 -9.89 -8.17 -4.06
CA GLU A 52 -10.78 -9.13 -4.71
C GLU A 52 -11.53 -10.02 -3.68
N SER A 53 -11.48 -9.71 -2.38
CA SER A 53 -12.13 -10.50 -1.34
C SER A 53 -13.63 -10.70 -1.57
N TYR A 54 -14.33 -9.73 -2.16
CA TYR A 54 -15.76 -9.85 -2.46
C TYR A 54 -16.09 -11.00 -3.44
N MET A 55 -15.10 -11.51 -4.19
CA MET A 55 -15.25 -12.65 -5.10
C MET A 55 -15.15 -14.00 -4.37
N HIS A 56 -14.84 -13.99 -3.08
CA HIS A 56 -14.73 -15.17 -2.23
C HIS A 56 -15.82 -15.18 -1.17
N ASN A 57 -16.14 -16.36 -0.63
CA ASN A 57 -17.18 -16.54 0.40
C ASN A 57 -16.68 -16.00 1.76
N VAL A 58 -16.41 -14.71 1.83
CA VAL A 58 -15.91 -13.98 2.99
C VAL A 58 -16.84 -12.80 3.30
N PRO A 59 -16.89 -12.31 4.56
CA PRO A 59 -17.71 -11.16 4.91
C PRO A 59 -17.41 -9.91 4.06
N LYS A 60 -18.43 -9.06 3.85
CA LYS A 60 -18.24 -7.76 3.18
C LYS A 60 -17.20 -6.92 3.93
N GLY A 61 -16.30 -6.29 3.19
CA GLY A 61 -15.18 -5.51 3.76
C GLY A 61 -13.98 -6.34 4.21
N SER A 62 -13.95 -7.64 3.91
CA SER A 62 -12.75 -8.45 4.14
C SER A 62 -11.59 -7.99 3.27
N GLU A 63 -10.38 -8.06 3.82
CA GLU A 63 -9.12 -7.73 3.15
C GLU A 63 -8.21 -8.98 3.13
N THR A 64 -8.70 -10.05 2.51
CA THR A 64 -8.06 -11.37 2.52
C THR A 64 -7.49 -11.80 1.17
N HIS A 65 -8.03 -11.29 0.06
CA HIS A 65 -7.60 -11.65 -1.30
C HIS A 65 -7.25 -10.38 -2.05
N PHE A 66 -6.00 -10.28 -2.47
CA PHE A 66 -5.51 -9.11 -3.20
C PHE A 66 -4.92 -9.49 -4.54
N LYS A 67 -5.10 -8.61 -5.51
CA LYS A 67 -4.37 -8.61 -6.76
C LYS A 67 -3.50 -7.37 -6.83
N VAL A 68 -2.23 -7.56 -7.20
CA VAL A 68 -1.24 -6.50 -7.30
C VAL A 68 -0.61 -6.53 -8.68
N LEU A 69 -0.74 -5.43 -9.41
CA LEU A 69 0.09 -5.12 -10.57
C LEU A 69 1.17 -4.15 -10.14
N VAL A 70 2.43 -4.55 -10.28
CA VAL A 70 3.57 -3.72 -9.98
C VAL A 70 4.50 -3.67 -11.19
N VAL A 71 4.78 -2.45 -11.65
CA VAL A 71 5.69 -2.18 -12.75
C VAL A 71 6.90 -1.45 -12.19
N SER A 72 8.08 -2.05 -12.23
CA SER A 72 9.30 -1.46 -11.66
C SER A 72 10.55 -1.88 -12.45
N PRO A 73 11.53 -0.96 -12.64
CA PRO A 73 12.82 -1.31 -13.22
C PRO A 73 13.61 -2.29 -12.36
N GLN A 74 13.32 -2.41 -11.05
CA GLN A 74 13.99 -3.38 -10.18
C GLN A 74 13.76 -4.85 -10.58
N PHE A 75 12.78 -5.11 -11.44
CA PHE A 75 12.52 -6.45 -11.96
C PHE A 75 13.36 -6.83 -13.19
N GLU A 76 14.15 -5.89 -13.74
CA GLU A 76 15.04 -6.15 -14.85
C GLU A 76 16.08 -7.22 -14.51
N GLY A 77 16.29 -8.17 -15.42
CA GLY A 77 17.19 -9.31 -15.21
C GLY A 77 16.73 -10.35 -14.16
N LEU A 78 15.62 -10.11 -13.45
CA LEU A 78 15.09 -11.07 -12.47
C LEU A 78 14.09 -12.05 -13.12
N PRO A 79 14.21 -13.38 -12.87
CA PRO A 79 13.21 -14.35 -13.27
C PRO A 79 11.90 -14.14 -12.49
N LEU A 80 10.77 -14.53 -13.09
CA LEU A 80 9.42 -14.31 -12.56
C LEU A 80 9.26 -14.73 -11.09
N ILE A 81 9.78 -15.91 -10.73
CA ILE A 81 9.70 -16.42 -9.35
C ILE A 81 10.42 -15.51 -8.34
N LYS A 82 11.55 -14.89 -8.72
CA LYS A 82 12.27 -13.96 -7.84
C LYS A 82 11.47 -12.66 -7.67
N ARG A 83 10.83 -12.17 -8.72
CA ARG A 83 9.94 -11.00 -8.64
C ARG A 83 8.79 -11.25 -7.67
N HIS A 84 8.13 -12.40 -7.77
CA HIS A 84 7.03 -12.76 -6.88
C HIS A 84 7.48 -12.93 -5.43
N ARG A 85 8.67 -13.53 -5.20
CA ARG A 85 9.24 -13.61 -3.84
C ARG A 85 9.49 -12.22 -3.26
N LEU A 86 10.12 -11.33 -4.03
CA LEU A 86 10.40 -9.96 -3.60
C LEU A 86 9.11 -9.23 -3.17
N VAL A 87 8.05 -9.29 -3.99
CA VAL A 87 6.76 -8.68 -3.67
C VAL A 87 6.13 -9.31 -2.43
N ASN A 88 6.12 -10.64 -2.32
CA ASN A 88 5.59 -11.33 -1.14
C ASN A 88 6.36 -10.97 0.14
N ASP A 89 7.69 -10.88 0.08
CA ASP A 89 8.53 -10.57 1.23
C ASP A 89 8.28 -9.14 1.72
N ILE A 90 8.11 -8.19 0.81
CA ILE A 90 7.76 -6.79 1.14
C ILE A 90 6.38 -6.75 1.81
N VAL A 91 5.36 -7.39 1.20
CA VAL A 91 4.00 -7.41 1.75
C VAL A 91 3.98 -8.06 3.13
N LYS A 92 4.65 -9.21 3.29
CA LYS A 92 4.74 -9.93 4.57
C LYS A 92 5.39 -9.07 5.66
N THR A 93 6.47 -8.36 5.32
CA THR A 93 7.17 -7.47 6.26
C THR A 93 6.26 -6.31 6.66
N GLN A 94 5.58 -5.72 5.69
CA GLN A 94 4.73 -4.54 5.89
C GLN A 94 3.48 -4.85 6.73
N LEU A 95 2.96 -6.06 6.65
CA LEU A 95 1.81 -6.52 7.44
C LEU A 95 2.20 -7.05 8.84
N ALA A 96 3.49 -7.09 9.19
CA ALA A 96 3.98 -7.49 10.51
C ALA A 96 3.43 -8.83 11.06
N GLY A 97 2.94 -9.72 10.20
CA GLY A 97 2.32 -10.98 10.57
C GLY A 97 0.80 -11.06 10.34
N ASP A 98 0.12 -9.95 10.05
CA ASP A 98 -1.26 -9.97 9.56
C ASP A 98 -1.29 -10.69 8.19
N PHE A 99 -2.26 -11.59 8.04
CA PHE A 99 -2.27 -12.55 6.94
C PHE A 99 -3.27 -12.16 5.85
N VAL A 100 -2.76 -11.94 4.64
CA VAL A 100 -3.56 -12.06 3.42
C VAL A 100 -3.64 -13.52 3.01
N HIS A 101 -4.84 -14.02 2.73
CA HIS A 101 -5.08 -15.42 2.37
C HIS A 101 -4.52 -15.75 0.98
N ALA A 102 -4.64 -14.83 0.03
CA ALA A 102 -4.08 -14.99 -1.31
C ALA A 102 -3.62 -13.64 -1.87
N LEU A 103 -2.47 -13.66 -2.55
CA LEU A 103 -1.92 -12.52 -3.28
C LEU A 103 -1.61 -12.93 -4.72
N SER A 104 -2.41 -12.43 -5.66
CA SER A 104 -2.18 -12.56 -7.11
C SER A 104 -1.22 -11.47 -7.56
N ILE A 105 -0.04 -11.84 -8.05
CA ILE A 105 1.03 -10.90 -8.41
C ILE A 105 1.21 -10.85 -9.93
N VAL A 106 1.22 -9.64 -10.48
CA VAL A 106 1.68 -9.34 -11.84
C VAL A 106 2.86 -8.39 -11.72
N ALA A 107 4.08 -8.90 -11.94
CA ALA A 107 5.32 -8.14 -11.80
C ALA A 107 6.03 -7.94 -13.16
N LYS A 108 5.98 -6.70 -13.67
CA LYS A 108 6.49 -6.34 -15.02
C LYS A 108 7.60 -5.30 -14.96
N THR A 109 8.52 -5.32 -15.91
CA THR A 109 9.43 -4.18 -16.11
C THR A 109 8.71 -3.08 -16.92
N PRO A 110 9.22 -1.84 -16.90
CA PRO A 110 8.65 -0.75 -17.71
C PRO A 110 8.58 -1.07 -19.21
N GLN A 111 9.48 -1.91 -19.73
CA GLN A 111 9.50 -2.32 -21.14
C GLN A 111 8.48 -3.44 -21.45
N GLN A 112 7.94 -4.12 -20.43
CA GLN A 112 6.95 -5.20 -20.57
C GLN A 112 5.50 -4.74 -20.34
N TRP A 113 5.33 -3.47 -20.00
CA TRP A 113 4.07 -2.85 -19.66
C TRP A 113 3.85 -1.60 -20.51
N ASP A 114 2.58 -1.34 -20.81
CA ASP A 114 2.10 -0.14 -21.50
C ASP A 114 0.91 0.38 -20.68
N GLU A 115 0.67 1.68 -20.69
CA GLU A 115 -0.47 2.32 -20.02
C GLU A 115 -1.83 1.75 -20.46
N ALA A 116 -1.93 1.19 -21.67
CA ALA A 116 -3.12 0.51 -22.16
C ALA A 116 -3.35 -0.89 -21.55
N TYR A 117 -2.44 -1.40 -20.71
CA TYR A 117 -2.57 -2.71 -20.09
C TYR A 117 -3.73 -2.76 -19.11
N LYS A 118 -4.66 -3.69 -19.33
CA LYS A 118 -5.78 -3.93 -18.43
C LYS A 118 -5.46 -5.05 -17.46
N LEU A 119 -5.62 -4.77 -16.17
CA LEU A 119 -5.56 -5.78 -15.12
C LEU A 119 -6.88 -6.56 -15.10
N GLU A 120 -6.91 -7.70 -15.78
CA GLU A 120 -8.07 -8.58 -15.74
C GLU A 120 -8.25 -9.17 -14.32
N PRO A 121 -9.49 -9.38 -13.83
CA PRO A 121 -9.73 -9.96 -12.52
C PRO A 121 -9.20 -11.40 -12.42
N SER A 122 -8.93 -11.86 -11.20
CA SER A 122 -8.50 -13.24 -10.99
C SER A 122 -9.59 -14.25 -11.39
N PRO A 123 -9.25 -15.39 -12.01
CA PRO A 123 -10.22 -16.41 -12.36
C PRO A 123 -10.96 -16.91 -11.12
N ASN A 124 -12.24 -17.26 -11.27
CA ASN A 124 -13.02 -17.82 -10.17
C ASN A 124 -12.33 -19.07 -9.60
N CYS A 125 -12.07 -19.06 -8.30
CA CYS A 125 -11.58 -20.24 -7.59
C CYS A 125 -12.56 -21.40 -7.80
N LYS A 126 -12.12 -22.45 -8.48
CA LYS A 126 -12.79 -23.76 -8.47
C LYS A 126 -12.51 -24.43 -7.11
N GLY A 127 -13.04 -23.84 -6.03
CA GLY A 127 -13.01 -24.46 -4.71
C GLY A 127 -13.67 -25.82 -4.81
N GLY A 128 -12.90 -26.89 -4.56
CA GLY A 128 -13.42 -28.24 -4.56
C GLY A 128 -14.59 -28.30 -3.59
N PHE A 129 -15.75 -28.72 -4.07
CA PHE A 129 -16.84 -29.13 -3.20
C PHE A 129 -16.31 -30.30 -2.36
N GLY A 130 -15.84 -29.99 -1.15
CA GLY A 130 -15.69 -30.99 -0.10
C GLY A 130 -17.08 -31.57 0.13
N LYS A 131 -17.31 -32.74 -0.45
CA LYS A 131 -18.38 -33.65 -0.04
C LYS A 131 -17.96 -34.34 1.24
#